data_AF-A0A371X3V0-F1
#
_entry.id   AF-A0A371X3V0-F1
#
_cell.length_a   1.000
_cell.length_b   1.000
_cell.length_c   1.000
_cell.angle_alpha   90.00
_cell.angle_beta   90.00
_cell.angle_gamma   90.00
#
_symmetry.space_group_name_H-M   'P 1'
#
loop_
_entity.id
_entity.type
_entity.pdbx_description
1 polymer ?
#
loop_
_entity_poly.entity_id
_entity_poly.type
_entity_poly.pdbx_seq_one_letter_code
_entity_poly.pdbx_strand_id
1 'polypeptide(L)'
;MTKKADLHIAILGWGSLIWDKRPEFDDLHGEWKPEGPVLKLEFSRISSSETRKGALTLVIDNHYGQDCTVKYALSTRKHAADAIALLISTQK
;
A
#
# COMPACT_ATOMS: atom_id res chain seq x y z
N MET A 1 -35.19 -0.56 6.02
CA MET A 1 -33.89 -0.08 6.53
C MET A 1 -32.81 -0.90 5.84
N THR A 2 -32.07 -0.32 4.89
CA THR A 2 -30.98 -1.02 4.20
C THR A 2 -29.77 -1.11 5.13
N LYS A 3 -29.34 -2.34 5.46
CA LYS A 3 -28.15 -2.59 6.27
C LYS A 3 -26.96 -2.00 5.50
N LYS A 4 -26.31 -0.98 6.07
CA LYS A 4 -25.09 -0.40 5.49
C LYS A 4 -24.05 -1.51 5.45
N ALA A 5 -23.55 -1.84 4.26
CA ALA A 5 -22.53 -2.87 4.11
C ALA A 5 -21.33 -2.52 5.00
N ASP A 6 -20.86 -3.49 5.78
CA ASP A 6 -19.66 -3.32 6.59
C ASP A 6 -18.48 -3.06 5.64
N LEU A 7 -17.99 -1.84 5.68
CA LEU A 7 -16.99 -1.32 4.77
C LEU A 7 -15.63 -1.86 5.22
N HIS A 8 -15.10 -2.82 4.47
CA HIS A 8 -13.80 -3.41 4.72
C HIS A 8 -12.78 -2.78 3.78
N ILE A 9 -11.68 -2.26 4.36
CA ILE A 9 -10.61 -1.61 3.62
C ILE A 9 -9.43 -2.57 3.56
N ALA A 10 -8.98 -2.89 2.35
CA ALA A 10 -7.74 -3.62 2.12
C ALA A 10 -6.63 -2.65 1.73
N ILE A 11 -5.48 -2.78 2.39
CA ILE A 11 -4.24 -2.10 2.02
C ILE A 11 -3.49 -3.06 1.11
N LEU A 12 -3.17 -2.62 -0.10
CA LEU A 12 -2.32 -3.37 -1.03
C LEU A 12 -0.87 -2.95 -0.81
N GLY A 13 0.05 -3.93 -0.79
CA GLY A 13 1.45 -3.67 -0.49
C GLY A 13 2.41 -4.51 -1.30
N TRP A 14 3.55 -3.88 -1.61
CA TRP A 14 4.70 -4.46 -2.28
C TRP A 14 5.98 -3.80 -1.76
N GLY A 15 7.10 -4.53 -1.85
CA GLY A 15 8.43 -4.03 -1.49
C GLY A 15 8.47 -3.39 -0.09
N SER A 16 8.93 -2.14 -0.03
CA SER A 16 9.19 -1.44 1.23
C SER A 16 7.98 -1.26 2.13
N LEU A 17 6.74 -1.27 1.60
CA LEU A 17 5.55 -1.14 2.45
C LEU A 17 5.32 -2.38 3.31
N ILE A 18 5.63 -3.58 2.79
CA ILE A 18 5.48 -4.84 3.54
C ILE A 18 6.56 -4.96 4.62
N TRP A 19 7.72 -4.32 4.40
CA TRP A 19 8.86 -4.32 5.32
C TRP A 19 8.85 -3.15 6.29
N ASP A 20 7.86 -2.26 6.22
CA ASP A 20 7.68 -1.19 7.20
C ASP A 20 7.34 -1.82 8.55
N LYS A 21 8.18 -1.55 9.57
CA LYS A 21 8.07 -2.11 10.93
C LYS A 21 7.73 -1.06 11.97
N ARG A 22 7.23 0.09 11.52
CA ARG A 22 6.80 1.16 12.41
C ARG A 22 5.53 0.72 13.14
N PRO A 23 5.52 0.70 14.49
CA PRO A 23 4.34 0.28 15.25
C PRO A 23 3.09 1.08 14.89
N GLU A 24 3.24 2.39 14.60
CA GLU A 24 2.14 3.25 14.19
C GLU A 24 1.46 2.80 12.89
N PHE A 25 2.16 2.03 12.05
CA PHE A 25 1.63 1.42 10.82
C PHE A 25 1.16 -0.01 11.04
N ASP A 26 2.02 -0.85 11.63
CA ASP A 26 1.78 -2.29 11.83
C ASP A 26 0.55 -2.55 12.72
N ASP A 27 0.28 -1.72 13.73
CA ASP A 27 -0.87 -1.87 14.62
C ASP A 27 -2.23 -1.57 13.94
N LEU A 28 -2.21 -1.00 12.74
CA LEU A 28 -3.40 -0.52 12.03
C LEU A 28 -3.83 -1.43 10.88
N HIS A 29 -3.16 -2.56 10.71
CA HIS A 29 -3.56 -3.59 9.77
C HIS A 29 -3.33 -5.00 10.32
N GLY A 30 -4.08 -5.96 9.80
CA GLY A 30 -3.84 -7.37 10.09
C GLY A 30 -2.60 -7.92 9.38
N GLU A 31 -2.41 -9.23 9.45
CA GLU A 31 -1.32 -9.89 8.75
C GLU A 31 -1.39 -9.68 7.22
N TRP A 32 -0.21 -9.55 6.61
CA TRP A 32 -0.07 -9.52 5.15
C TRP A 32 -0.36 -10.90 4.56
N LYS A 33 -1.39 -10.97 3.73
CA LYS A 33 -1.78 -12.16 2.97
C LYS A 33 -1.21 -12.11 1.54
N PRO A 34 -0.70 -13.24 1.01
CA PRO A 34 -0.04 -13.27 -0.30
C PRO A 34 -1.03 -13.19 -1.48
N GLU A 35 -2.30 -13.54 -1.25
CA GLU A 35 -3.32 -13.71 -2.31
C GLU A 35 -4.01 -12.40 -2.71
N GLY A 36 -3.25 -11.33 -2.90
CA GLY A 36 -3.80 -10.07 -3.39
C GLY A 36 -4.03 -10.08 -4.91
N PRO A 37 -4.56 -8.98 -5.46
CA PRO A 37 -4.75 -8.87 -6.90
C PRO A 37 -3.42 -8.83 -7.66
N VAL A 38 -3.45 -9.20 -8.93
CA VAL A 38 -2.33 -8.96 -9.83
C VAL A 38 -2.37 -7.50 -10.28
N LEU A 39 -1.28 -6.77 -10.07
CA LEU A 39 -1.08 -5.41 -10.57
C LEU A 39 0.14 -5.38 -11.50
N LYS A 40 0.07 -4.52 -12.52
CA LYS A 40 1.19 -4.25 -13.42
C LYS A 40 2.15 -3.26 -12.75
N LEU A 41 3.29 -3.74 -12.24
CA LEU A 41 4.26 -2.92 -11.51
C LEU A 41 5.54 -2.70 -12.31
N GLU A 42 6.12 -1.50 -12.23
CA GLU A 42 7.38 -1.13 -12.91
C GLU A 42 8.15 -0.04 -12.16
N PHE A 43 9.47 -0.01 -12.30
CA PHE A 43 10.34 1.07 -11.82
C PHE A 43 10.34 2.26 -12.77
N SER A 44 9.18 2.90 -12.97
CA SER A 44 9.02 3.99 -13.93
C SER A 44 9.30 5.39 -13.37
N ARG A 45 9.63 5.53 -12.08
CA ARG A 45 9.82 6.85 -11.43
C ARG A 45 11.07 6.89 -10.57
N ILE A 46 11.87 7.93 -10.72
CA ILE A 46 12.93 8.30 -9.77
C ILE A 46 12.32 9.20 -8.70
N SER A 47 12.55 8.87 -7.43
CA SER A 47 12.10 9.69 -6.31
C SER A 47 12.82 11.04 -6.32
N SER A 48 12.05 12.12 -6.34
CA SER A 48 12.54 13.48 -6.18
C SER A 48 12.75 13.89 -4.71
N SER A 49 12.40 13.02 -3.75
CA SER A 49 12.64 13.29 -2.34
C SER A 49 14.12 13.13 -1.99
N GLU A 50 14.68 14.14 -1.32
CA GLU A 50 16.03 14.14 -0.75
C GLU A 50 16.25 12.95 0.21
N THR A 51 15.23 12.57 0.99
CA THR A 51 15.31 11.46 1.95
C THR A 51 15.47 10.10 1.26
N ARG A 52 15.07 10.00 0.00
CA ARG A 52 15.13 8.79 -0.82
C ARG A 52 16.27 8.82 -1.85
N LYS A 53 17.06 9.91 -1.91
CA LYS A 53 18.31 10.04 -2.69
C LYS A 53 18.23 9.50 -4.12
N GLY A 54 17.17 9.84 -4.86
CA GLY A 54 16.99 9.37 -6.25
C GLY A 54 16.64 7.90 -6.40
N ALA A 55 16.10 7.24 -5.36
CA ALA A 55 15.68 5.85 -5.45
C ALA A 55 14.65 5.62 -6.56
N LEU A 56 14.82 4.52 -7.31
CA LEU A 56 13.79 4.01 -8.21
C LEU A 56 12.56 3.61 -7.39
N THR A 57 11.40 4.05 -7.85
CA THR A 57 10.10 3.86 -7.21
C THR A 57 9.28 2.92 -8.07
N LEU A 58 8.78 1.87 -7.44
CA LEU A 58 7.85 0.95 -8.07
C LEU A 58 6.47 1.59 -8.11
N VAL A 59 5.91 1.72 -9.30
CA VAL A 59 4.59 2.32 -9.56
C VAL A 59 3.69 1.32 -10.30
N ILE A 60 2.38 1.56 -10.27
CA ILE A 60 1.43 0.84 -11.11
C ILE A 60 1.50 1.45 -12.52
N ASP A 61 1.91 0.66 -13.50
CA ASP A 61 2.03 1.04 -14.90
C ASP A 61 1.33 -0.01 -15.78
N ASN A 62 0.13 0.32 -16.25
CA ASN A 62 -0.70 -0.62 -17.02
C ASN A 62 -0.16 -0.91 -18.43
N HIS A 63 0.80 -0.14 -18.93
CA HIS A 63 1.30 -0.30 -20.30
C HIS A 63 2.62 -1.08 -20.33
N TYR A 64 3.57 -0.73 -19.45
CA TYR A 64 4.90 -1.34 -19.44
C TYR A 64 5.15 -2.27 -18.23
N GLY A 65 4.28 -2.22 -17.21
CA GLY A 65 4.49 -3.00 -16.00
C GLY A 65 4.39 -4.50 -16.17
N GLN A 66 5.06 -5.21 -15.27
CA GLN A 66 5.03 -6.67 -15.18
C GLN A 66 3.97 -7.12 -14.19
N ASP A 67 3.35 -8.28 -14.47
CA ASP A 67 2.37 -8.86 -13.57
C ASP A 67 3.02 -9.22 -12.24
N CYS A 68 2.50 -8.64 -11.16
CA CYS A 68 2.93 -8.92 -9.81
C CYS A 68 1.70 -9.16 -8.94
N THR A 69 1.60 -10.36 -8.36
CA THR A 69 0.63 -10.64 -7.30
C THR A 69 1.05 -9.87 -6.05
N VAL A 70 0.31 -8.83 -5.70
CA VAL A 70 0.64 -8.00 -4.52
C VAL A 70 0.11 -8.66 -3.25
N LYS A 71 0.67 -8.28 -2.10
CA LYS A 71 0.09 -8.69 -0.81
C LYS A 71 -1.04 -7.75 -0.43
N TYR A 72 -1.92 -8.21 0.43
CA TYR A 72 -2.91 -7.34 1.06
C TYR A 72 -2.99 -7.56 2.57
N ALA A 73 -3.31 -6.51 3.30
CA ALA A 73 -3.65 -6.56 4.71
C ALA A 73 -5.00 -5.87 4.93
N LEU A 74 -5.81 -6.37 5.86
CA LEU A 74 -7.07 -5.72 6.22
C LEU A 74 -6.79 -4.59 7.19
N SER A 75 -7.23 -3.37 6.86
CA SER A 75 -7.12 -2.23 7.76
C SER A 75 -8.10 -2.36 8.91
N THR A 76 -7.70 -1.90 10.10
CA THR A 76 -8.61 -1.73 11.24
C THR A 76 -9.49 -0.47 11.13
N ARG A 77 -9.23 0.39 10.12
CA ARG A 77 -9.95 1.63 9.88
C ARG A 77 -11.28 1.40 9.15
N LYS A 78 -12.26 2.25 9.45
CA LYS A 78 -13.60 2.23 8.86
C LYS A 78 -13.78 3.26 7.73
N HIS A 79 -12.83 4.18 7.59
CA HIS A 79 -12.86 5.26 6.60
C HIS A 79 -11.57 5.28 5.79
N ALA A 80 -11.70 5.42 4.47
CA ALA A 80 -10.57 5.43 3.55
C ALA A 80 -9.59 6.57 3.82
N ALA A 81 -10.09 7.75 4.22
CA ALA A 81 -9.26 8.89 4.54
C ALA A 81 -8.26 8.59 5.68
N ASP A 82 -8.72 7.90 6.73
CA ASP A 82 -7.87 7.51 7.87
C ASP A 82 -6.79 6.50 7.44
N ALA A 83 -7.14 5.57 6.57
CA ALA A 83 -6.20 4.59 6.02
C ALA A 83 -5.16 5.25 5.10
N ILE A 84 -5.55 6.25 4.31
CA ILE A 84 -4.64 6.99 3.42
C ILE A 84 -3.66 7.87 4.22
N ALA A 85 -4.16 8.58 5.23
CA ALA A 85 -3.33 9.47 6.05
C ALA A 85 -2.15 8.71 6.70
N LEU A 86 -2.40 7.46 7.09
CA LEU A 86 -1.38 6.58 7.61
C LEU A 86 -0.26 6.29 6.61
N LEU A 87 -0.61 5.94 5.36
CA LEU A 87 0.36 5.64 4.30
C LEU A 87 1.26 6.85 3.98
N ILE A 88 0.75 8.08 4.09
CA ILE A 88 1.48 9.31 3.75
C ILE A 88 2.47 9.74 4.84
N SER A 89 2.25 9.31 6.09
CA SER A 89 3.20 9.57 7.21
C SER A 89 4.61 8.99 6.98
N THR A 90 4.78 8.15 5.95
CA THR A 90 6.02 7.51 5.50
C THR A 90 7.05 8.46 4.84
N GLN A 91 6.71 9.72 4.55
CA GLN A 91 7.52 10.60 3.68
C GLN A 91 8.24 11.76 4.40
N LYS A 92 8.49 11.68 5.71
CA LYS A 92 9.32 12.69 6.39
C LYS A 92 10.80 12.57 6.03
#